data_AF-A0A545UH00-F1
#
_entry.id   AF-A0A545UH00-F1
#
_cell.length_a   1.000
_cell.length_b   1.000
_cell.length_c   1.000
_cell.angle_alpha   90.00
_cell.angle_beta   90.00
_cell.angle_gamma   90.00
#
_symmetry.space_group_name_H-M   'P 1'
#
loop_
_entity.id
_entity.type
_entity.pdbx_description
1 polymer ?
#
loop_
_entity_poly.entity_id
_entity_poly.type
_entity_poly.pdbx_seq_one_letter_code
_entity_poly.pdbx_strand_id
1 'polypeptide(L)'
;MSNFTNFSPLESENSDNKSEEPGTLKLDFNERSDQISPLIETLPFGKTLWRYPERQRLEAKLAELNDLQPEQVLCTNGGDEAIMLLMRIVKETGSVILPLPAFSQYTWGVESWQLNKTLIPAKADLAIDIQATQQAIKANPKAVTIITRPNNPTGEMIPLGDLLNLVETAQAVGGWIFLDEAYIEFSEEQSAVYSLLNQYDNLVVLRTFSKAYGLAGIRLGYLLGSKKLIKEFEQRCMPFNVAEPSLQIGIQALSVENRKDATDYCKTIIRNRQQITGWLVEAGFSLVPSQANFVMIKLPPNQAKAIQSFLAKNGILVRSFQSDELINCLRITIPYNTKRLFDKLKQALWPDLICLDMDGVLIDTSNSYDESVKATVLELAGEKISQADIDRLKDTGGFNNDWVLTQKLLENLGLNFELQQVIDVFQRLYLGENNDGLVTNEERLISDRLIARINESQNCRFAIVTGRPRNEAIAGQQMLNLQRLDLISLDDVEKPKPSPEGIQKLQNKYSSFSWMCGDNPDDMKAANASNSLAVGIGERNAAALYQAGADIVLKNINELEAWLCQRS
;
A
#
# COMPACT_ATOMS: atom_id res chain seq x y z
N MET A 1 14.17 -32.96 -14.40
CA MET A 1 13.11 -31.91 -14.36
C MET A 1 12.80 -31.42 -12.94
N SER A 2 13.62 -31.75 -11.92
CA SER A 2 13.37 -31.43 -10.49
C SER A 2 13.77 -30.02 -10.03
N ASN A 3 14.23 -29.14 -10.93
CA ASN A 3 14.74 -27.80 -10.57
C ASN A 3 13.76 -26.65 -10.89
N PHE A 4 12.51 -26.95 -11.28
CA PHE A 4 11.51 -25.93 -11.60
C PHE A 4 10.53 -25.63 -10.45
N THR A 5 10.62 -26.31 -9.30
CA THR A 5 9.57 -26.28 -8.27
C THR A 5 9.76 -25.24 -7.15
N ASN A 6 10.85 -24.46 -7.15
CA ASN A 6 11.18 -23.55 -6.03
C ASN A 6 11.21 -22.06 -6.39
N PHE A 7 10.75 -21.67 -7.58
CA PHE A 7 10.63 -20.24 -7.90
C PHE A 7 9.23 -19.76 -7.55
N SER A 8 9.13 -18.94 -6.51
CA SER A 8 7.99 -18.02 -6.40
C SER A 8 8.07 -17.10 -7.61
N PRO A 9 6.99 -16.96 -8.41
CA PRO A 9 6.96 -15.97 -9.49
C PRO A 9 7.40 -14.60 -8.94
N LEU A 10 7.95 -13.73 -9.80
CA LEU A 10 7.85 -12.29 -9.53
C LEU A 10 6.40 -12.05 -9.14
N GLU A 11 6.15 -11.45 -7.98
CA GLU A 11 4.80 -11.12 -7.57
C GLU A 11 4.20 -10.21 -8.65
N SER A 12 3.51 -10.80 -9.62
CA SER A 12 2.40 -10.18 -10.30
C SER A 12 1.33 -10.08 -9.24
N GLU A 13 1.51 -9.12 -8.33
CA GLU A 13 0.49 -8.76 -7.36
C GLU A 13 -0.79 -8.56 -8.16
N ASN A 14 -1.85 -9.25 -7.74
CA ASN A 14 -3.16 -9.19 -8.36
C ASN A 14 -3.51 -7.74 -8.66
N SER A 15 -3.31 -7.29 -9.90
CA SER A 15 -4.16 -6.27 -10.46
C SER A 15 -5.51 -6.96 -10.57
N ASP A 16 -6.29 -6.92 -9.50
CA ASP A 16 -7.72 -7.13 -9.62
C ASP A 16 -8.17 -6.32 -10.85
N ASN A 17 -9.06 -6.88 -11.66
CA ASN A 17 -9.57 -6.32 -12.92
C ASN A 17 -10.00 -4.83 -12.87
N LYS A 18 -9.98 -4.19 -11.70
CA LYS A 18 -10.05 -2.75 -11.44
C LYS A 18 -9.03 -1.89 -12.20
N SER A 19 -7.92 -2.46 -12.69
CA SER A 19 -6.92 -1.70 -13.44
C SER A 19 -7.44 -1.17 -14.79
N GLU A 20 -8.55 -1.68 -15.31
CA GLU A 20 -9.14 -1.23 -16.58
C GLU A 20 -10.41 -0.38 -16.40
N GLU A 21 -10.85 -0.14 -15.16
CA GLU A 21 -12.02 0.69 -14.90
C GLU A 21 -11.74 2.17 -15.24
N PRO A 22 -12.60 2.82 -16.05
CA PRO A 22 -12.48 4.24 -16.35
C PRO A 22 -12.44 5.07 -15.07
N GLY A 23 -11.36 5.86 -14.90
CA GLY A 23 -11.17 6.71 -13.73
C GLY A 23 -10.37 6.09 -12.60
N THR A 24 -9.85 4.87 -12.70
CA THR A 24 -8.89 4.35 -11.70
C THR A 24 -7.59 5.16 -11.71
N LEU A 25 -7.14 5.60 -10.52
CA LEU A 25 -5.88 6.31 -10.33
C LEU A 25 -4.78 5.29 -9.95
N LYS A 26 -3.96 4.91 -10.93
CA LYS A 26 -2.87 3.93 -10.76
C LYS A 26 -1.61 4.60 -10.19
N LEU A 27 -1.32 4.37 -8.92
CA LEU A 27 -0.17 4.94 -8.20
C LEU A 27 0.77 3.85 -7.64
N ASP A 28 0.68 2.65 -8.18
CA ASP A 28 1.37 1.44 -7.75
C ASP A 28 2.64 1.15 -8.57
N PHE A 29 2.73 1.57 -9.84
CA PHE A 29 3.89 1.28 -10.73
C PHE A 29 4.83 2.46 -11.04
N ASN A 30 4.67 3.59 -10.36
CA ASN A 30 5.46 4.81 -10.58
C ASN A 30 5.33 5.36 -12.01
N GLU A 31 4.16 5.15 -12.65
CA GLU A 31 3.90 5.62 -14.00
C GLU A 31 3.58 7.12 -14.04
N ARG A 32 3.69 7.69 -15.23
CA ARG A 32 3.20 9.04 -15.50
C ARG A 32 1.66 9.04 -15.42
N SER A 33 1.09 10.06 -14.78
CA SER A 33 -0.32 10.04 -14.32
C SER A 33 -1.24 11.10 -14.97
N ASP A 34 -0.72 11.90 -15.90
CA ASP A 34 -1.49 12.73 -16.84
C ASP A 34 -1.80 11.95 -18.13
N GLN A 35 -2.76 12.45 -18.92
CA GLN A 35 -3.17 11.79 -20.17
C GLN A 35 -2.04 11.81 -21.22
N ILE A 36 -2.17 10.89 -22.20
CA ILE A 36 -1.38 10.71 -23.44
C ILE A 36 -0.38 11.85 -23.64
N SER A 37 0.91 11.54 -23.46
CA SER A 37 1.93 12.53 -23.76
C SER A 37 1.75 13.02 -25.20
N PRO A 38 1.82 14.34 -25.46
CA PRO A 38 1.78 14.91 -26.82
C PRO A 38 2.75 14.24 -27.79
N LEU A 39 3.76 13.53 -27.27
CA LEU A 39 4.63 12.58 -27.94
C LEU A 39 3.93 11.61 -28.91
N ILE A 40 2.71 11.19 -28.62
CA ILE A 40 2.11 9.98 -29.21
C ILE A 40 1.18 10.30 -30.40
N GLU A 41 0.74 11.55 -30.60
CA GLU A 41 -0.22 11.89 -31.66
C GLU A 41 0.36 11.85 -33.09
N THR A 42 1.67 11.73 -33.26
CA THR A 42 2.35 11.91 -34.56
C THR A 42 3.25 10.75 -34.98
N LEU A 43 3.12 9.58 -34.37
CA LEU A 43 4.00 8.44 -34.65
C LEU A 43 3.86 7.95 -36.11
N PRO A 44 4.95 7.89 -36.90
CA PRO A 44 4.93 7.42 -38.28
C PRO A 44 4.87 5.90 -38.33
N PHE A 45 3.79 5.30 -37.84
CA PHE A 45 3.58 3.86 -37.94
C PHE A 45 3.56 3.43 -39.41
N GLY A 46 4.32 2.38 -39.75
CA GLY A 46 4.13 1.60 -40.98
C GLY A 46 5.13 1.80 -42.11
N LYS A 47 6.08 2.75 -42.06
CA LYS A 47 7.04 2.97 -43.16
C LYS A 47 8.30 2.10 -43.13
N THR A 48 8.55 1.36 -42.04
CA THR A 48 9.78 0.57 -41.87
C THR A 48 9.57 -0.79 -41.19
N LEU A 49 8.32 -1.19 -40.91
CA LEU A 49 8.03 -2.39 -40.10
C LEU A 49 8.48 -3.72 -40.73
N TRP A 50 8.75 -3.76 -42.03
CA TRP A 50 9.25 -4.94 -42.73
C TRP A 50 10.78 -5.10 -42.67
N ARG A 51 11.50 -4.18 -42.02
CA ARG A 51 12.96 -4.24 -41.82
C ARG A 51 13.31 -4.49 -40.37
N TYR A 52 14.47 -5.11 -40.14
CA TYR A 52 15.04 -5.24 -38.81
C TYR A 52 15.39 -3.85 -38.22
N PRO A 53 15.33 -3.70 -36.88
CA PRO A 53 15.55 -2.43 -36.19
C PRO A 53 17.02 -1.96 -36.24
N GLU A 54 17.23 -0.64 -36.22
CA GLU A 54 18.56 0.00 -36.20
C GLU A 54 18.76 0.89 -34.96
N ARG A 55 19.26 0.31 -33.84
CA ARG A 55 19.45 1.03 -32.56
C ARG A 55 20.48 2.17 -32.63
N GLN A 56 21.44 2.11 -33.55
CA GLN A 56 22.57 3.03 -33.63
C GLN A 56 22.16 4.49 -33.78
N ARG A 57 21.01 4.76 -34.42
CA ARG A 57 20.50 6.13 -34.60
C ARG A 57 20.10 6.77 -33.27
N LEU A 58 19.44 5.99 -32.41
CA LEU A 58 19.06 6.44 -31.08
C LEU A 58 20.28 6.52 -30.16
N GLU A 59 21.19 5.53 -30.25
CA GLU A 59 22.43 5.50 -29.45
C GLU A 59 23.33 6.70 -29.74
N ALA A 60 23.52 7.07 -31.01
CA ALA A 60 24.27 8.27 -31.39
C ALA A 60 23.64 9.55 -30.82
N LYS A 61 22.31 9.67 -30.86
CA LYS A 61 21.59 10.82 -30.30
C LYS A 61 21.70 10.88 -28.77
N LEU A 62 21.58 9.74 -28.10
CA LEU A 62 21.78 9.64 -26.64
C LEU A 62 23.22 9.98 -26.25
N ALA A 63 24.20 9.53 -27.04
CA ALA A 63 25.62 9.83 -26.82
C ALA A 63 25.88 11.35 -26.93
N GLU A 64 25.39 11.99 -27.99
CA GLU A 64 25.48 13.45 -28.19
C GLU A 64 24.88 14.21 -27.00
N LEU A 65 23.68 13.83 -26.53
CA LEU A 65 23.00 14.49 -25.42
C LEU A 65 23.68 14.35 -24.06
N ASN A 66 24.53 13.33 -23.90
CA ASN A 66 25.24 13.05 -22.64
C ASN A 66 26.75 13.35 -22.73
N ASP A 67 27.22 13.95 -23.83
CA ASP A 67 28.65 14.19 -24.09
C ASP A 67 29.51 12.91 -24.02
N LEU A 68 29.03 11.86 -24.69
CA LEU A 68 29.66 10.55 -24.78
C LEU A 68 29.87 10.12 -26.24
N GLN A 69 30.67 9.07 -26.43
CA GLN A 69 30.78 8.39 -27.74
C GLN A 69 29.66 7.34 -27.92
N PRO A 70 29.24 7.03 -29.16
CA PRO A 70 28.20 6.02 -29.40
C PRO A 70 28.49 4.65 -28.77
N GLU A 71 29.75 4.22 -28.70
CA GLU A 71 30.13 2.95 -28.07
C GLU A 71 30.04 2.95 -26.54
N GLN A 72 29.69 4.09 -25.95
CA GLN A 72 29.40 4.25 -24.52
C GLN A 72 27.90 4.16 -24.22
N VAL A 73 27.08 3.81 -25.22
CA VAL A 73 25.63 3.71 -25.11
C VAL A 73 25.15 2.35 -25.62
N LEU A 74 24.22 1.73 -24.90
CA LEU A 74 23.49 0.55 -25.38
C LEU A 74 22.00 0.71 -25.10
N CYS A 75 21.18 0.70 -26.15
CA CYS A 75 19.72 0.66 -26.00
C CYS A 75 19.25 -0.74 -25.55
N THR A 76 18.28 -0.78 -24.64
CA THR A 76 17.71 -2.01 -24.08
C THR A 76 16.18 -2.00 -24.11
N ASN A 77 15.57 -3.18 -24.11
CA ASN A 77 14.13 -3.40 -24.03
C ASN A 77 13.61 -3.10 -22.61
N GLY A 78 13.60 -1.81 -22.26
CA GLY A 78 13.38 -1.31 -20.92
C GLY A 78 14.59 -1.53 -20.01
N GLY A 79 14.44 -1.17 -18.74
CA GLY A 79 15.47 -1.45 -17.73
C GLY A 79 15.59 -2.95 -17.41
N ASP A 80 14.51 -3.72 -17.59
CA ASP A 80 14.50 -5.14 -17.25
C ASP A 80 15.50 -5.95 -18.08
N GLU A 81 15.66 -5.66 -19.38
CA GLU A 81 16.71 -6.30 -20.17
C GLU A 81 18.11 -5.92 -19.67
N ALA A 82 18.34 -4.66 -19.31
CA ALA A 82 19.63 -4.23 -18.75
C ALA A 82 19.95 -4.98 -17.44
N ILE A 83 18.96 -5.13 -16.56
CA ILE A 83 19.07 -5.89 -15.32
C ILE A 83 19.33 -7.37 -15.63
N MET A 84 18.64 -7.97 -16.60
CA MET A 84 18.88 -9.35 -17.00
C MET A 84 20.30 -9.57 -17.54
N LEU A 85 20.80 -8.65 -18.37
CA LEU A 85 22.18 -8.68 -18.86
C LEU A 85 23.19 -8.55 -17.72
N LEU A 86 22.91 -7.67 -16.75
CA LEU A 86 23.70 -7.54 -15.52
C LEU A 86 23.74 -8.86 -14.75
N MET A 87 22.59 -9.52 -14.50
CA MET A 87 22.56 -10.80 -13.78
C MET A 87 23.38 -11.86 -14.50
N ARG A 88 23.32 -11.90 -15.83
CA ARG A 88 24.14 -12.80 -16.66
C ARG A 88 25.64 -12.50 -16.50
N ILE A 89 26.04 -11.22 -16.55
CA ILE A 89 27.44 -10.82 -16.35
C ILE A 89 27.90 -11.23 -14.95
N VAL A 90 27.13 -10.95 -13.89
CA VAL A 90 27.48 -11.34 -12.51
C VAL A 90 27.64 -12.86 -12.41
N LYS A 91 26.73 -13.63 -13.01
CA LYS A 91 26.79 -15.10 -13.00
C LYS A 91 28.09 -15.62 -13.59
N GLU A 92 28.59 -14.98 -14.64
CA GLU A 92 29.82 -15.37 -15.33
C GLU A 92 31.08 -14.83 -14.65
N THR A 93 31.00 -13.68 -13.97
CA THR A 93 32.17 -12.93 -13.51
C THR A 93 32.41 -12.96 -12.00
N GLY A 94 31.42 -13.30 -11.17
CA GLY A 94 31.63 -13.49 -9.74
C GLY A 94 30.39 -13.30 -8.87
N SER A 95 30.39 -12.22 -8.09
CA SER A 95 29.40 -11.94 -7.05
C SER A 95 28.83 -10.53 -7.13
N VAL A 96 27.71 -10.33 -6.46
CA VAL A 96 27.00 -9.05 -6.38
C VAL A 96 26.88 -8.57 -4.94
N ILE A 97 27.02 -7.27 -4.74
CA ILE A 97 26.68 -6.57 -3.51
C ILE A 97 25.40 -5.77 -3.77
N LEU A 98 24.38 -5.97 -2.93
CA LEU A 98 23.08 -5.32 -3.05
C LEU A 98 22.64 -4.77 -1.69
N PRO A 99 22.66 -3.44 -1.51
CA PRO A 99 22.04 -2.80 -0.37
C PRO A 99 20.52 -2.89 -0.42
N LEU A 100 19.88 -3.11 0.74
CA LEU A 100 18.44 -3.22 0.92
C LEU A 100 17.88 -1.99 1.64
N PRO A 101 16.58 -1.66 1.45
CA PRO A 101 15.66 -2.29 0.50
C PRO A 101 15.96 -1.88 -0.95
N ALA A 102 15.87 -2.84 -1.87
CA ALA A 102 16.14 -2.65 -3.29
C ALA A 102 14.91 -2.91 -4.17
N PHE A 103 14.98 -2.47 -5.43
CA PHE A 103 13.95 -2.76 -6.41
C PHE A 103 13.78 -4.28 -6.57
N SER A 104 12.53 -4.74 -6.59
CA SER A 104 12.20 -6.18 -6.58
C SER A 104 12.81 -6.97 -7.74
N GLN A 105 13.09 -6.33 -8.88
CA GLN A 105 13.77 -7.00 -9.99
C GLN A 105 15.22 -7.37 -9.66
N TYR A 106 15.91 -6.60 -8.82
CA TYR A 106 17.25 -6.96 -8.35
C TYR A 106 17.19 -8.12 -7.36
N THR A 107 16.33 -8.06 -6.34
CA THR A 107 16.21 -9.14 -5.36
C THR A 107 15.75 -10.44 -6.03
N TRP A 108 14.72 -10.36 -6.88
CA TRP A 108 14.27 -11.50 -7.68
C TRP A 108 15.35 -12.02 -8.62
N GLY A 109 16.09 -11.15 -9.30
CA GLY A 109 17.17 -11.54 -10.20
C GLY A 109 18.31 -12.25 -9.47
N VAL A 110 18.72 -11.75 -8.31
CA VAL A 110 19.75 -12.35 -7.46
C VAL A 110 19.36 -13.76 -7.01
N GLU A 111 18.11 -13.96 -6.58
CA GLU A 111 17.61 -15.28 -6.21
C GLU A 111 17.45 -16.21 -7.43
N SER A 112 16.79 -15.72 -8.48
CA SER A 112 16.40 -16.52 -9.66
C SER A 112 17.60 -17.04 -10.43
N TRP A 113 18.65 -16.22 -10.54
CA TRP A 113 19.90 -16.60 -11.20
C TRP A 113 20.87 -17.31 -10.25
N GLN A 114 20.51 -17.47 -8.97
CA GLN A 114 21.35 -18.07 -7.93
C GLN A 114 22.75 -17.44 -7.92
N LEU A 115 22.78 -16.11 -7.78
CA LEU A 115 24.03 -15.36 -7.77
C LEU A 115 24.72 -15.50 -6.41
N ASN A 116 26.05 -15.49 -6.42
CA ASN A 116 26.81 -15.26 -5.19
C ASN A 116 26.54 -13.82 -4.76
N LYS A 117 25.96 -13.63 -3.57
CA LYS A 117 25.44 -12.33 -3.13
C LYS A 117 25.93 -11.94 -1.74
N THR A 118 26.18 -10.65 -1.56
CA THR A 118 26.30 -9.99 -0.26
C THR A 118 25.17 -8.97 -0.16
N LEU A 119 24.18 -9.23 0.69
CA LEU A 119 23.07 -8.32 0.94
C LEU A 119 23.40 -7.43 2.13
N ILE A 120 23.21 -6.12 2.00
CA ILE A 120 23.45 -5.16 3.09
C ILE A 120 22.09 -4.74 3.64
N PRO A 121 21.73 -5.11 4.88
CA PRO A 121 20.49 -4.67 5.50
C PRO A 121 20.39 -3.14 5.54
N ALA A 122 19.17 -2.61 5.51
CA ALA A 122 18.95 -1.19 5.67
C ALA A 122 19.27 -0.74 7.10
N LYS A 123 19.42 0.57 7.27
CA LYS A 123 19.36 1.19 8.59
C LYS A 123 17.95 1.09 9.18
N ALA A 124 17.80 1.40 10.47
CA ALA A 124 16.50 1.33 11.16
C ALA A 124 15.41 2.24 10.54
N ASP A 125 15.83 3.32 9.89
CA ASP A 125 14.99 4.27 9.15
C ASP A 125 14.78 3.89 7.67
N LEU A 126 15.23 2.70 7.24
CA LEU A 126 15.20 2.17 5.87
C LEU A 126 16.15 2.86 4.88
N ALA A 127 17.03 3.74 5.35
CA ALA A 127 18.08 4.33 4.52
C ALA A 127 19.18 3.31 4.17
N ILE A 128 19.83 3.50 3.03
CA ILE A 128 20.96 2.68 2.59
C ILE A 128 22.15 2.89 3.54
N ASP A 129 22.74 1.78 4.00
CA ASP A 129 23.97 1.82 4.78
C ASP A 129 25.20 1.91 3.87
N ILE A 130 25.59 3.14 3.53
CA ILE A 130 26.77 3.44 2.70
C ILE A 130 28.05 2.90 3.32
N GLN A 131 28.21 2.98 4.65
CA GLN A 131 29.43 2.55 5.32
C GLN A 131 29.56 1.02 5.27
N ALA A 132 28.49 0.30 5.60
CA ALA A 132 28.45 -1.15 5.49
C ALA A 132 28.61 -1.60 4.03
N THR A 133 28.00 -0.88 3.08
CA THR A 133 28.18 -1.14 1.65
C THR A 133 29.65 -0.99 1.23
N GLN A 134 30.32 0.09 1.64
CA GLN A 134 31.72 0.32 1.33
C GLN A 134 32.63 -0.76 1.94
N GLN A 135 32.34 -1.21 3.17
CA GLN A 135 33.05 -2.32 3.80
C GLN A 135 32.85 -3.64 3.04
N ALA A 136 31.64 -3.92 2.58
CA ALA A 136 31.34 -5.09 1.77
C ALA A 136 32.08 -5.07 0.43
N ILE A 137 32.21 -3.91 -0.21
CA ILE A 137 33.02 -3.76 -1.44
C ILE A 137 34.48 -4.15 -1.15
N LYS A 138 35.07 -3.62 -0.07
CA LYS A 138 36.46 -3.94 0.32
C LYS A 138 36.66 -5.43 0.60
N ALA A 139 35.67 -6.09 1.19
CA ALA A 139 35.71 -7.51 1.52
C ALA A 139 35.49 -8.45 0.32
N ASN A 140 34.91 -7.95 -0.78
CA ASN A 140 34.54 -8.75 -1.95
C ASN A 140 35.18 -8.16 -3.23
N PRO A 141 36.49 -8.38 -3.46
CA PRO A 141 37.17 -7.85 -4.64
C PRO A 141 36.52 -8.36 -5.93
N LYS A 142 36.50 -7.51 -6.96
CA LYS A 142 35.87 -7.77 -8.27
C LYS A 142 34.35 -7.93 -8.27
N ALA A 143 33.67 -7.77 -7.14
CA ALA A 143 32.22 -7.83 -7.08
C ALA A 143 31.58 -6.66 -7.83
N VAL A 144 30.36 -6.88 -8.31
CA VAL A 144 29.50 -5.85 -8.88
C VAL A 144 28.63 -5.27 -7.77
N THR A 145 28.63 -3.95 -7.59
CA THR A 145 27.74 -3.32 -6.60
C THR A 145 26.59 -2.63 -7.33
N ILE A 146 25.36 -2.97 -6.95
CA ILE A 146 24.16 -2.35 -7.50
C ILE A 146 23.73 -1.22 -6.56
N ILE A 147 23.58 -0.02 -7.11
CA ILE A 147 23.08 1.16 -6.38
C ILE A 147 21.93 1.74 -7.17
N THR A 148 20.79 2.00 -6.53
CA THR A 148 19.66 2.71 -7.16
C THR A 148 19.61 4.13 -6.60
N ARG A 149 19.55 5.15 -7.47
CA ARG A 149 19.69 6.57 -7.11
C ARG A 149 18.84 7.46 -8.02
N PRO A 150 17.70 8.01 -7.56
CA PRO A 150 17.04 7.77 -6.27
C PRO A 150 16.59 6.32 -6.06
N ASN A 151 16.68 5.82 -4.83
CA ASN A 151 16.39 4.42 -4.50
C ASN A 151 14.91 4.07 -4.68
N ASN A 152 14.63 2.84 -5.09
CA ASN A 152 13.28 2.27 -5.13
C ASN A 152 13.27 1.04 -4.21
N PRO A 153 12.47 1.01 -3.13
CA PRO A 153 11.24 1.78 -2.92
C PRO A 153 11.32 3.03 -2.04
N THR A 154 12.46 3.35 -1.43
CA THR A 154 12.52 4.39 -0.39
C THR A 154 12.43 5.82 -0.92
N GLY A 155 12.87 6.05 -2.16
CA GLY A 155 13.01 7.37 -2.77
C GLY A 155 14.33 8.07 -2.40
N GLU A 156 15.15 7.47 -1.54
CA GLU A 156 16.37 8.07 -1.02
C GLU A 156 17.34 8.49 -2.12
N MET A 157 17.92 9.68 -1.99
CA MET A 157 19.01 10.13 -2.85
C MET A 157 20.33 10.06 -2.09
N ILE A 158 21.17 9.09 -2.47
CA ILE A 158 22.53 9.01 -1.95
C ILE A 158 23.30 10.25 -2.46
N PRO A 159 24.01 11.01 -1.60
CA PRO A 159 24.79 12.16 -2.05
C PRO A 159 25.86 11.77 -3.08
N LEU A 160 26.15 12.66 -4.05
CA LEU A 160 27.14 12.37 -5.10
C LEU A 160 28.54 12.04 -4.53
N GLY A 161 28.95 12.67 -3.44
CA GLY A 161 30.24 12.40 -2.79
C GLY A 161 30.32 10.97 -2.21
N ASP A 162 29.23 10.46 -1.66
CA ASP A 162 29.16 9.09 -1.16
C ASP A 162 29.17 8.08 -2.31
N LEU A 163 28.46 8.37 -3.40
CA LEU A 163 28.53 7.56 -4.62
C LEU A 163 29.96 7.53 -5.18
N LEU A 164 30.65 8.66 -5.23
CA LEU A 164 32.04 8.75 -5.68
C LEU A 164 32.95 7.86 -4.82
N ASN A 165 32.81 7.92 -3.49
CA ASN A 165 33.57 7.06 -2.57
C ASN A 165 33.34 5.57 -2.84
N LEU A 166 32.10 5.17 -3.18
CA LEU A 166 31.79 3.79 -3.55
C LEU A 166 32.44 3.40 -4.89
N VAL A 167 32.39 4.28 -5.89
CA VAL A 167 33.02 4.08 -7.22
C VAL A 167 34.53 3.89 -7.08
N GLU A 168 35.22 4.78 -6.35
CA GLU A 168 36.66 4.71 -6.10
C GLU A 168 37.03 3.45 -5.28
N THR A 169 36.24 3.12 -4.26
CA THR A 169 36.45 1.92 -3.45
C THR A 169 36.31 0.65 -4.30
N ALA A 170 35.30 0.58 -5.16
CA ALA A 170 35.12 -0.54 -6.08
C ALA A 170 36.29 -0.64 -7.06
N GLN A 171 36.73 0.47 -7.63
CA GLN A 171 37.85 0.51 -8.57
C GLN A 171 39.13 -0.04 -7.94
N ALA A 172 39.43 0.36 -6.70
CA ALA A 172 40.62 -0.05 -5.96
C ALA A 172 40.71 -1.56 -5.73
N VAL A 173 39.57 -2.27 -5.70
CA VAL A 173 39.51 -3.73 -5.54
C VAL A 173 39.14 -4.46 -6.84
N GLY A 174 39.16 -3.75 -7.97
CA GLY A 174 38.85 -4.29 -9.30
C GLY A 174 37.37 -4.62 -9.54
N GLY A 175 36.47 -4.10 -8.69
CA GLY A 175 35.03 -4.15 -8.86
C GLY A 175 34.47 -2.97 -9.64
N TRP A 176 33.17 -3.01 -9.92
CA TRP A 176 32.47 -1.96 -10.66
C TRP A 176 31.05 -1.71 -10.12
N ILE A 177 30.52 -0.53 -10.41
CA ILE A 177 29.21 -0.07 -9.94
C ILE A 177 28.20 -0.14 -11.10
N PHE A 178 27.07 -0.79 -10.86
CA PHE A 178 25.86 -0.65 -11.68
C PHE A 178 24.92 0.34 -10.98
N LEU A 179 24.77 1.52 -11.55
CA LEU A 179 23.98 2.61 -11.02
C LEU A 179 22.64 2.71 -11.75
N ASP A 180 21.53 2.47 -11.05
CA ASP A 180 20.19 2.64 -11.59
C ASP A 180 19.66 4.06 -11.31
N GLU A 181 19.56 4.85 -12.38
CA GLU A 181 19.04 6.22 -12.38
C GLU A 181 17.69 6.30 -13.13
N ALA A 182 16.81 5.31 -12.94
CA ALA A 182 15.47 5.30 -13.53
C ALA A 182 14.57 6.48 -13.12
N TYR A 183 14.89 7.16 -12.01
CA TYR A 183 14.10 8.25 -11.43
C TYR A 183 14.85 9.59 -11.34
N ILE A 184 16.05 9.71 -11.91
CA ILE A 184 16.91 10.89 -11.73
C ILE A 184 16.30 12.19 -12.29
N GLU A 185 15.39 12.14 -13.26
CA GLU A 185 14.68 13.33 -13.75
C GLU A 185 13.80 14.01 -12.69
N PHE A 186 13.41 13.29 -11.63
CA PHE A 186 12.62 13.84 -10.52
C PHE A 186 13.48 14.38 -9.37
N SER A 187 14.79 14.27 -9.49
CA SER A 187 15.76 14.69 -8.48
C SER A 187 16.17 16.16 -8.68
N GLU A 188 16.44 16.83 -7.57
CA GLU A 188 17.09 18.14 -7.55
C GLU A 188 18.60 18.05 -7.86
N GLU A 189 19.23 16.91 -7.56
CA GLU A 189 20.60 16.61 -7.96
C GLU A 189 20.68 16.11 -9.41
N GLN A 190 21.79 16.44 -10.08
CA GLN A 190 22.08 15.97 -11.43
C GLN A 190 22.49 14.49 -11.46
N SER A 191 22.34 13.89 -12.64
CA SER A 191 22.83 12.55 -12.95
C SER A 191 24.34 12.45 -12.74
N ALA A 192 24.77 11.31 -12.21
CA ALA A 192 26.19 10.99 -12.03
C ALA A 192 26.94 10.88 -13.37
N VAL A 193 26.23 10.73 -14.49
CA VAL A 193 26.79 10.68 -15.86
C VAL A 193 27.72 11.86 -16.12
N TYR A 194 27.26 13.09 -15.85
CA TYR A 194 27.99 14.31 -16.19
C TYR A 194 29.30 14.48 -15.42
N SER A 195 29.34 13.98 -14.18
CA SER A 195 30.51 14.11 -13.31
C SER A 195 31.44 12.91 -13.40
N LEU A 196 30.93 11.68 -13.57
CA LEU A 196 31.69 10.47 -13.29
C LEU A 196 32.06 9.64 -14.52
N LEU A 197 31.22 9.56 -15.56
CA LEU A 197 31.45 8.58 -16.65
C LEU A 197 32.68 8.86 -17.52
N ASN A 198 33.11 10.12 -17.62
CA ASN A 198 34.35 10.50 -18.30
C ASN A 198 35.60 10.31 -17.42
N GLN A 199 35.44 10.12 -16.11
CA GLN A 199 36.53 9.99 -15.15
C GLN A 199 36.76 8.54 -14.71
N TYR A 200 35.70 7.73 -14.66
CA TYR A 200 35.71 6.38 -14.11
C TYR A 200 35.26 5.36 -15.14
N ASP A 201 36.06 4.33 -15.37
CA ASP A 201 35.79 3.27 -16.34
C ASP A 201 35.05 2.06 -15.74
N ASN A 202 34.83 2.06 -14.42
CA ASN A 202 34.19 1.02 -13.62
C ASN A 202 32.76 1.39 -13.19
N LEU A 203 32.07 2.25 -13.95
CA LEU A 203 30.69 2.67 -13.69
C LEU A 203 29.84 2.45 -14.95
N VAL A 204 28.65 1.88 -14.76
CA VAL A 204 27.58 1.79 -15.77
C VAL A 204 26.31 2.36 -15.16
N VAL A 205 25.62 3.22 -15.91
CA VAL A 205 24.39 3.89 -15.50
C VAL A 205 23.21 3.39 -16.33
N LEU A 206 22.14 2.96 -15.67
CA LEU A 206 20.86 2.62 -16.29
C LEU A 206 19.92 3.83 -16.28
N ARG A 207 19.29 4.08 -17.42
CA ARG A 207 18.27 5.11 -17.63
C ARG A 207 17.06 4.53 -18.35
N THR A 208 15.90 5.19 -18.26
CA THR A 208 14.66 4.69 -18.88
C THR A 208 13.75 5.81 -19.40
N PHE A 209 12.99 5.49 -20.45
CA PHE A 209 11.89 6.34 -20.93
C PHE A 209 10.57 6.05 -20.20
N SER A 210 10.53 5.07 -19.29
CA SER A 210 9.28 4.60 -18.69
C SER A 210 8.64 5.61 -17.73
N LYS A 211 9.46 6.41 -17.04
CA LYS A 211 9.03 7.22 -15.89
C LYS A 211 8.76 8.67 -16.32
N ALA A 212 9.77 9.52 -16.32
CA ALA A 212 9.63 10.94 -16.66
C ALA A 212 9.01 11.21 -18.03
N TYR A 213 9.38 10.42 -19.04
CA TYR A 213 8.84 10.55 -20.40
C TYR A 213 7.44 9.93 -20.57
N GLY A 214 6.94 9.15 -19.60
CA GLY A 214 5.64 8.50 -19.67
C GLY A 214 5.52 7.42 -20.75
N LEU A 215 6.63 6.82 -21.17
CA LEU A 215 6.68 5.82 -22.24
C LEU A 215 6.88 4.40 -21.69
N ALA A 216 6.22 4.07 -20.57
CA ALA A 216 6.36 2.74 -19.96
C ALA A 216 5.96 1.62 -20.92
N GLY A 217 4.92 1.81 -21.74
CA GLY A 217 4.39 0.80 -22.65
C GLY A 217 5.29 0.43 -23.83
N ILE A 218 6.24 1.29 -24.23
CA ILE A 218 7.11 1.01 -25.40
C ILE A 218 8.33 0.15 -25.04
N ARG A 219 8.56 -0.08 -23.74
CA ARG A 219 9.70 -0.84 -23.21
C ARG A 219 11.04 -0.35 -23.75
N LEU A 220 11.42 0.90 -23.47
CA LEU A 220 12.70 1.46 -23.89
C LEU A 220 13.54 1.95 -22.70
N GLY A 221 14.77 1.48 -22.65
CA GLY A 221 15.81 1.88 -21.71
C GLY A 221 17.16 1.98 -22.40
N TYR A 222 18.17 2.42 -21.66
CA TYR A 222 19.54 2.46 -22.16
C TYR A 222 20.56 2.43 -21.03
N LEU A 223 21.74 1.92 -21.35
CA LEU A 223 22.93 1.93 -20.50
C LEU A 223 23.92 2.96 -21.01
N LEU A 224 24.57 3.64 -20.08
CA LEU A 224 25.68 4.57 -20.33
C LEU A 224 26.89 4.10 -19.54
N GLY A 225 28.08 4.03 -20.14
CA GLY A 225 29.25 3.54 -19.43
C GLY A 225 30.54 3.64 -20.23
N SER A 226 31.64 3.13 -19.68
CA SER A 226 32.87 3.02 -20.46
C SER A 226 32.68 2.07 -21.65
N LYS A 227 33.36 2.34 -22.77
CA LYS A 227 33.34 1.46 -23.95
C LYS A 227 33.62 -0.01 -23.60
N LYS A 228 34.50 -0.24 -22.63
CA LYS A 228 34.84 -1.58 -22.15
C LYS A 228 33.64 -2.26 -21.49
N LEU A 229 32.97 -1.60 -20.55
CA LEU A 229 31.82 -2.19 -19.86
C LEU A 229 30.62 -2.33 -20.78
N ILE A 230 30.31 -1.32 -21.61
CA ILE A 230 29.19 -1.41 -22.56
C ILE A 230 29.36 -2.58 -23.53
N LYS A 231 30.60 -2.85 -23.97
CA LYS A 231 30.91 -4.03 -24.80
C LYS A 231 30.60 -5.35 -24.09
N GLU A 232 30.77 -5.46 -22.77
CA GLU A 232 30.41 -6.67 -22.02
C GLU A 232 28.90 -6.92 -22.03
N PHE A 233 28.09 -5.85 -21.94
CA PHE A 233 26.64 -5.95 -22.08
C PHE A 233 26.24 -6.28 -23.52
N GLU A 234 26.82 -5.60 -24.50
CA GLU A 234 26.53 -5.79 -25.93
C GLU A 234 26.80 -7.23 -26.38
N GLN A 235 27.90 -7.84 -25.96
CA GLN A 235 28.25 -9.24 -26.29
C GLN A 235 27.23 -10.27 -25.80
N ARG A 236 26.41 -9.91 -24.82
CA ARG A 236 25.39 -10.76 -24.20
C ARG A 236 23.97 -10.37 -24.60
N CYS A 237 23.83 -9.23 -25.28
CA CYS A 237 22.58 -8.68 -25.78
C CYS A 237 22.13 -9.39 -27.05
N MET A 238 20.81 -9.49 -27.25
CA MET A 238 20.28 -9.96 -28.53
C MET A 238 20.49 -8.90 -29.61
N PRO A 239 20.77 -9.29 -30.87
CA PRO A 239 21.06 -8.33 -31.94
C PRO A 239 19.88 -7.42 -32.32
N PHE A 240 18.65 -7.87 -32.08
CA PHE A 240 17.40 -7.14 -32.38
C PHE A 240 16.53 -7.05 -31.12
N ASN A 241 17.12 -6.61 -30.01
CA ASN A 241 16.48 -6.56 -28.70
C ASN A 241 15.36 -5.52 -28.59
N VAL A 242 15.46 -4.38 -29.28
CA VAL A 242 14.47 -3.31 -29.24
C VAL A 242 13.74 -3.19 -30.58
N ALA A 243 12.41 -3.10 -30.54
CA ALA A 243 11.59 -2.94 -31.73
C ALA A 243 11.75 -1.55 -32.37
N GLU A 244 11.74 -1.50 -33.71
CA GLU A 244 11.88 -0.25 -34.48
C GLU A 244 10.88 0.86 -34.08
N PRO A 245 9.58 0.57 -33.83
CA PRO A 245 8.66 1.60 -33.34
C PRO A 245 9.12 2.23 -32.03
N SER A 246 9.61 1.44 -31.06
CA SER A 246 10.11 1.96 -29.79
C SER A 246 11.32 2.86 -30.00
N LEU A 247 12.25 2.50 -30.89
CA LEU A 247 13.41 3.33 -31.23
C LEU A 247 12.98 4.67 -31.84
N GLN A 248 12.03 4.68 -32.77
CA GLN A 248 11.51 5.90 -33.39
C GLN A 248 10.84 6.82 -32.37
N ILE A 249 10.00 6.26 -31.50
CA ILE A 249 9.38 6.98 -30.39
C ILE A 249 10.46 7.58 -29.47
N GLY A 250 11.49 6.81 -29.14
CA GLY A 250 12.64 7.27 -28.35
C GLY A 250 13.35 8.48 -28.97
N ILE A 251 13.63 8.43 -30.27
CA ILE A 251 14.26 9.56 -31.00
C ILE A 251 13.37 10.80 -30.93
N GLN A 252 12.06 10.65 -31.10
CA GLN A 252 11.10 11.75 -31.02
C GLN A 252 11.01 12.32 -29.60
N ALA A 253 11.00 11.46 -28.56
CA ALA A 253 10.99 11.87 -27.16
C ALA A 253 12.19 12.74 -26.78
N LEU A 254 13.31 12.59 -27.49
CA LEU A 254 14.51 13.40 -27.33
C LEU A 254 14.51 14.72 -28.12
N SER A 255 13.41 15.15 -28.73
CA SER A 255 13.30 16.50 -29.31
C SER A 255 13.36 17.59 -28.22
N VAL A 256 13.60 18.84 -28.59
CA VAL A 256 13.67 19.95 -27.63
C VAL A 256 12.33 20.14 -26.91
N GLU A 257 11.24 20.13 -27.66
CA GLU A 257 9.87 20.33 -27.19
C GLU A 257 9.46 19.21 -26.22
N ASN A 258 9.79 17.98 -26.58
CA ASN A 258 9.41 16.78 -25.83
C ASN A 258 10.21 16.60 -24.54
N ARG A 259 11.51 16.95 -24.55
CA ARG A 259 12.30 17.03 -23.32
C ARG A 259 11.79 18.13 -22.40
N LYS A 260 11.33 19.25 -22.96
CA LYS A 260 10.71 20.33 -22.18
C LYS A 260 9.41 19.86 -21.52
N ASP A 261 8.54 19.14 -22.22
CA ASP A 261 7.33 18.53 -21.65
C ASP A 261 7.66 17.62 -20.47
N ALA A 262 8.58 16.67 -20.65
CA ALA A 262 9.01 15.77 -19.58
C ALA A 262 9.57 16.53 -18.37
N THR A 263 10.35 17.60 -18.62
CA THR A 263 10.90 18.46 -17.57
C THR A 263 9.81 19.20 -16.80
N ASP A 264 8.81 19.76 -17.50
CA ASP A 264 7.72 20.50 -16.87
C ASP A 264 6.79 19.56 -16.09
N TYR A 265 6.55 18.34 -16.58
CA TYR A 265 5.90 17.28 -15.81
C TYR A 265 6.67 16.98 -14.51
N CYS A 266 7.99 16.75 -14.60
CA CYS A 266 8.82 16.46 -13.42
C CYS A 266 8.75 17.59 -12.39
N LYS A 267 8.80 18.87 -12.81
CA LYS A 267 8.63 20.02 -11.91
C LYS A 267 7.29 20.00 -11.17
N THR A 268 6.20 19.63 -11.85
CA THR A 268 4.89 19.51 -11.20
C THR A 268 4.90 18.38 -10.17
N ILE A 269 5.45 17.21 -10.52
CA ILE A 269 5.56 16.08 -9.60
C ILE A 269 6.42 16.42 -8.39
N ILE A 270 7.54 17.13 -8.55
CA ILE A 270 8.39 17.58 -7.43
C ILE A 270 7.61 18.48 -6.46
N ARG A 271 6.85 19.46 -6.98
CA ARG A 271 6.00 20.32 -6.13
C ARG A 271 4.92 19.54 -5.40
N ASN A 272 4.25 18.63 -6.11
CA ASN A 272 3.20 17.77 -5.53
C ASN A 272 3.78 16.85 -4.45
N ARG A 273 4.98 16.29 -4.68
CA ARG A 273 5.72 15.48 -3.72
C ARG A 273 5.99 16.29 -2.46
N GLN A 274 6.55 17.49 -2.59
CA GLN A 274 6.85 18.38 -1.46
C GLN A 274 5.60 18.71 -0.64
N GLN A 275 4.46 18.98 -1.28
CA GLN A 275 3.19 19.22 -0.58
C GLN A 275 2.73 17.99 0.21
N ILE A 276 2.75 16.81 -0.40
CA ILE A 276 2.34 15.55 0.24
C ILE A 276 3.28 15.19 1.39
N THR A 277 4.60 15.28 1.18
CA THR A 277 5.58 14.99 2.24
C THR A 277 5.50 15.99 3.37
N GLY A 278 5.28 17.28 3.08
CA GLY A 278 5.12 18.31 4.11
C GLY A 278 3.92 18.00 5.00
N TRP A 279 2.77 17.72 4.39
CA TRP A 279 1.56 17.31 5.13
C TRP A 279 1.77 16.03 5.96
N LEU A 280 2.42 15.00 5.41
CA LEU A 280 2.71 13.77 6.13
C LEU A 280 3.66 14.00 7.33
N VAL A 281 4.67 14.85 7.18
CA VAL A 281 5.58 15.20 8.29
C VAL A 281 4.88 16.03 9.36
N GLU A 282 4.05 17.00 8.97
CA GLU A 282 3.17 17.73 9.91
C GLU A 282 2.20 16.79 10.64
N ALA A 283 1.82 15.70 9.99
CA ALA A 283 1.04 14.61 10.53
C ALA A 283 1.88 13.57 11.33
N GLY A 284 3.13 13.89 11.72
CA GLY A 284 3.93 13.04 12.60
C GLY A 284 4.50 11.77 11.95
N PHE A 285 4.39 11.60 10.63
CA PHE A 285 5.00 10.48 9.93
C PHE A 285 6.50 10.70 9.73
N SER A 286 7.29 9.69 10.08
CA SER A 286 8.72 9.64 9.72
C SER A 286 8.85 9.11 8.29
N LEU A 287 9.46 9.90 7.42
CA LEU A 287 9.66 9.58 6.00
C LEU A 287 11.13 9.53 5.66
N VAL A 288 11.51 8.60 4.78
CA VAL A 288 12.77 8.72 4.04
C VAL A 288 12.58 9.82 2.99
N PRO A 289 13.41 10.89 2.98
CA PRO A 289 13.28 11.95 1.97
C PRO A 289 13.38 11.38 0.57
N SER A 290 12.35 11.64 -0.25
CA SER A 290 12.29 11.13 -1.61
C SER A 290 12.75 12.18 -2.63
N GLN A 291 13.60 11.76 -3.55
CA GLN A 291 13.93 12.46 -4.80
C GLN A 291 13.34 11.76 -6.04
N ALA A 292 12.43 10.79 -5.87
CA ALA A 292 11.74 10.09 -6.95
C ALA A 292 10.35 10.67 -7.23
N ASN A 293 9.55 10.04 -8.11
CA ASN A 293 8.15 10.38 -8.35
C ASN A 293 7.16 9.67 -7.41
N PHE A 294 7.63 9.17 -6.28
CA PHE A 294 6.84 8.47 -5.28
C PHE A 294 7.35 8.81 -3.88
N VAL A 295 6.55 8.49 -2.87
CA VAL A 295 6.95 8.55 -1.46
C VAL A 295 6.69 7.19 -0.82
N MET A 296 7.47 6.86 0.20
CA MET A 296 7.24 5.67 1.02
C MET A 296 6.94 6.09 2.45
N ILE A 297 5.85 5.55 2.99
CA ILE A 297 5.45 5.77 4.38
C ILE A 297 5.57 4.46 5.14
N LYS A 298 6.17 4.50 6.33
CA LYS A 298 6.21 3.37 7.28
C LYS A 298 5.09 3.57 8.29
N LEU A 299 4.25 2.55 8.42
CA LEU A 299 3.03 2.57 9.22
C LEU A 299 3.14 1.60 10.40
N PRO A 300 2.29 1.74 11.43
CA PRO A 300 2.09 0.70 12.42
C PRO A 300 1.56 -0.60 11.79
N PRO A 301 1.66 -1.72 12.52
CA PRO A 301 1.11 -3.00 12.08
C PRO A 301 -0.34 -2.89 11.59
N ASN A 302 -0.66 -3.66 10.54
CA ASN A 302 -1.98 -3.77 9.90
C ASN A 302 -2.52 -2.50 9.21
N GLN A 303 -2.01 -1.30 9.51
CA GLN A 303 -2.53 -0.05 8.95
C GLN A 303 -2.25 0.07 7.44
N ALA A 304 -1.08 -0.38 6.97
CA ALA A 304 -0.73 -0.35 5.54
C ALA A 304 -1.74 -1.14 4.68
N LYS A 305 -2.13 -2.33 5.15
CA LYS A 305 -3.14 -3.18 4.50
C LYS A 305 -4.53 -2.51 4.50
N ALA A 306 -4.94 -1.94 5.63
CA ALA A 306 -6.20 -1.22 5.77
C ALA A 306 -6.30 -0.06 4.77
N ILE A 307 -5.25 0.78 4.70
CA ILE A 307 -5.20 1.93 3.81
C ILE A 307 -5.19 1.48 2.35
N GLN A 308 -4.39 0.49 2.00
CA GLN A 308 -4.36 -0.05 0.63
C GLN A 308 -5.75 -0.54 0.20
N SER A 309 -6.42 -1.33 1.04
CA SER A 309 -7.76 -1.85 0.76
C SER A 309 -8.78 -0.72 0.57
N PHE A 310 -8.77 0.26 1.47
CA PHE A 310 -9.66 1.42 1.41
C PHE A 310 -9.44 2.27 0.15
N LEU A 311 -8.18 2.56 -0.18
CA LEU A 311 -7.82 3.30 -1.40
C LEU A 311 -8.24 2.52 -2.65
N ALA A 312 -8.01 1.21 -2.70
CA ALA A 312 -8.37 0.37 -3.83
C ALA A 312 -9.90 0.25 -4.03
N LYS A 313 -10.70 0.26 -2.95
CA LYS A 313 -12.16 0.39 -3.04
C LYS A 313 -12.60 1.74 -3.59
N ASN A 314 -11.82 2.79 -3.32
CA ASN A 314 -12.02 4.12 -3.85
C ASN A 314 -11.32 4.36 -5.20
N GLY A 315 -10.91 3.30 -5.91
CA GLY A 315 -10.30 3.36 -7.25
C GLY A 315 -8.92 4.02 -7.29
N ILE A 316 -8.15 3.94 -6.21
CA ILE A 316 -6.77 4.42 -6.11
C ILE A 316 -5.87 3.22 -5.78
N LEU A 317 -4.98 2.86 -6.69
CA LEU A 317 -4.07 1.73 -6.50
C LEU A 317 -2.73 2.24 -5.99
N VAL A 318 -2.20 1.62 -4.93
CA VAL A 318 -0.93 1.96 -4.28
C VAL A 318 -0.15 0.68 -4.01
N ARG A 319 1.16 0.80 -3.81
CA ARG A 319 2.04 -0.37 -3.67
C ARG A 319 2.28 -0.72 -2.20
N SER A 320 1.96 -1.95 -1.82
CA SER A 320 2.40 -2.60 -0.58
C SER A 320 3.57 -3.54 -0.83
N PHE A 321 4.12 -4.11 0.23
CA PHE A 321 5.19 -5.10 0.16
C PHE A 321 4.87 -6.29 1.06
N GLN A 322 5.36 -7.48 0.69
CA GLN A 322 5.20 -8.71 1.47
C GLN A 322 6.45 -9.10 2.27
N SER A 323 7.60 -8.44 2.01
CA SER A 323 8.83 -8.73 2.76
C SER A 323 8.73 -8.23 4.20
N ASP A 324 9.27 -8.98 5.16
CA ASP A 324 9.20 -8.66 6.59
C ASP A 324 9.68 -7.23 6.92
N GLU A 325 10.72 -6.75 6.22
CA GLU A 325 11.27 -5.41 6.40
C GLU A 325 10.32 -4.29 5.94
N LEU A 326 9.48 -4.56 4.93
CA LEU A 326 8.62 -3.57 4.27
C LEU A 326 7.12 -3.85 4.44
N ILE A 327 6.73 -4.89 5.19
CA ILE A 327 5.32 -5.33 5.30
C ILE A 327 4.39 -4.25 5.86
N ASN A 328 4.95 -3.31 6.62
CA ASN A 328 4.23 -2.16 7.15
C ASN A 328 4.53 -0.86 6.37
N CYS A 329 5.04 -0.96 5.15
CA CYS A 329 5.32 0.18 4.29
C CYS A 329 4.31 0.26 3.14
N LEU A 330 3.99 1.49 2.75
CA LEU A 330 3.19 1.80 1.57
C LEU A 330 3.97 2.76 0.68
N ARG A 331 4.14 2.42 -0.60
CA ARG A 331 4.71 3.32 -1.60
C ARG A 331 3.59 3.90 -2.46
N ILE A 332 3.57 5.22 -2.55
CA ILE A 332 2.54 5.99 -3.25
C ILE A 332 3.22 6.80 -4.36
N THR A 333 2.89 6.49 -5.61
CA THR A 333 3.28 7.36 -6.75
C THR A 333 2.59 8.70 -6.61
N ILE A 334 3.32 9.78 -6.86
CA ILE A 334 2.79 11.14 -6.81
C ILE A 334 2.06 11.44 -8.13
N PRO A 335 0.74 11.69 -8.10
CA PRO A 335 0.00 12.00 -9.30
C PRO A 335 0.21 13.46 -9.74
N TYR A 336 -0.08 13.73 -11.01
CA TYR A 336 -0.15 15.09 -11.55
C TYR A 336 -1.29 15.90 -10.92
N ASN A 337 -2.46 15.28 -10.74
CA ASN A 337 -3.58 15.83 -9.98
C ASN A 337 -3.70 15.13 -8.62
N THR A 338 -3.45 15.87 -7.54
CA THR A 338 -3.32 15.33 -6.18
C THR A 338 -4.62 15.32 -5.39
N LYS A 339 -5.67 16.04 -5.80
CA LYS A 339 -6.86 16.26 -4.97
C LYS A 339 -7.50 14.96 -4.48
N ARG A 340 -7.78 14.04 -5.39
CA ARG A 340 -8.43 12.77 -5.06
C ARG A 340 -7.56 11.88 -4.16
N LEU A 341 -6.24 11.87 -4.39
CA LEU A 341 -5.30 11.18 -3.52
C LEU A 341 -5.31 11.80 -2.12
N PHE A 342 -5.16 13.12 -2.00
CA PHE A 342 -5.14 13.81 -0.71
C PHE A 342 -6.41 13.56 0.10
N ASP A 343 -7.59 13.74 -0.51
CA ASP A 343 -8.87 13.57 0.18
C ASP A 343 -8.98 12.16 0.79
N LYS A 344 -8.63 11.13 0.00
CA LYS A 344 -8.78 9.72 0.43
C LYS A 344 -7.64 9.24 1.31
N LEU A 345 -6.41 9.69 1.08
CA LEU A 345 -5.28 9.39 1.94
C LEU A 345 -5.43 10.05 3.30
N LYS A 346 -5.93 11.30 3.36
CA LYS A 346 -6.27 11.97 4.62
C LYS A 346 -7.35 11.21 5.37
N GLN A 347 -8.42 10.79 4.71
CA GLN A 347 -9.45 9.97 5.34
C GLN A 347 -8.88 8.65 5.91
N ALA A 348 -7.96 8.00 5.20
CA ALA A 348 -7.40 6.70 5.58
C ALA A 348 -6.32 6.77 6.66
N LEU A 349 -5.55 7.87 6.74
CA LEU A 349 -4.50 8.06 7.76
C LEU A 349 -5.01 8.85 8.98
N TRP A 350 -5.87 9.84 8.74
CA TRP A 350 -6.26 10.87 9.70
C TRP A 350 -7.76 11.20 9.61
N PRO A 351 -8.65 10.28 10.03
CA PRO A 351 -10.08 10.55 10.04
C PRO A 351 -10.42 11.69 11.02
N ASP A 352 -11.45 12.46 10.72
CA ASP A 352 -12.01 13.43 11.66
C ASP A 352 -13.04 12.76 12.59
N LEU A 353 -13.56 11.59 12.22
CA LEU A 353 -14.59 10.82 12.94
C LEU A 353 -14.26 9.32 12.97
N ILE A 354 -14.34 8.69 14.14
CA ILE A 354 -14.28 7.23 14.30
C ILE A 354 -15.57 6.78 14.99
N CYS A 355 -16.35 5.97 14.28
CA CYS A 355 -17.55 5.32 14.79
C CYS A 355 -17.17 3.94 15.33
N LEU A 356 -17.67 3.61 16.52
CA LEU A 356 -17.43 2.35 17.20
C LEU A 356 -18.78 1.66 17.41
N ASP A 357 -18.92 0.41 17.01
CA ASP A 357 -19.97 -0.42 17.59
C ASP A 357 -19.67 -0.68 19.09
N MET A 358 -20.69 -1.05 19.86
CA MET A 358 -20.54 -1.34 21.28
C MET A 358 -20.28 -2.83 21.52
N ASP A 359 -21.05 -3.70 20.89
CA ASP A 359 -21.12 -5.13 21.18
C ASP A 359 -20.04 -5.86 20.37
N GLY A 360 -19.28 -6.75 21.02
CA GLY A 360 -18.14 -7.44 20.38
C GLY A 360 -16.94 -6.55 20.06
N VAL A 361 -17.10 -5.22 20.10
CA VAL A 361 -16.04 -4.22 19.89
C VAL A 361 -15.55 -3.62 21.21
N LEU A 362 -16.45 -3.05 22.01
CA LEU A 362 -16.11 -2.37 23.28
C LEU A 362 -16.46 -3.22 24.50
N ILE A 363 -17.55 -3.98 24.42
CA ILE A 363 -18.10 -4.83 25.47
C ILE A 363 -18.28 -6.24 24.91
N ASP A 364 -17.84 -7.24 25.68
CA ASP A 364 -18.12 -8.64 25.43
C ASP A 364 -19.52 -8.97 25.93
N THR A 365 -20.41 -9.28 24.98
CA THR A 365 -21.81 -9.65 25.24
C THR A 365 -22.07 -11.14 25.11
N SER A 366 -21.04 -11.97 24.89
CA SER A 366 -21.21 -13.41 24.68
C SER A 366 -21.77 -14.14 25.91
N ASN A 367 -21.53 -13.60 27.12
CA ASN A 367 -22.10 -14.12 28.37
C ASN A 367 -23.38 -13.39 28.80
N SER A 368 -23.86 -12.42 28.01
CA SER A 368 -25.09 -11.65 28.26
C SER A 368 -26.13 -11.87 27.16
N TYR A 369 -25.96 -11.30 25.96
CA TYR A 369 -26.91 -11.38 24.85
C TYR A 369 -27.02 -12.80 24.31
N ASP A 370 -25.91 -13.50 24.00
CA ASP A 370 -25.98 -14.86 23.44
C ASP A 370 -26.60 -15.85 24.45
N GLU A 371 -26.31 -15.70 25.74
CA GLU A 371 -26.98 -16.48 26.79
C GLU A 371 -28.45 -16.10 26.93
N SER A 372 -28.81 -14.82 26.73
CA SER A 372 -30.21 -14.38 26.71
C SER A 372 -30.96 -14.96 25.51
N VAL A 373 -30.32 -15.06 24.34
CA VAL A 373 -30.87 -15.77 23.16
C VAL A 373 -31.12 -17.23 23.51
N LYS A 374 -30.12 -17.94 24.05
CA LYS A 374 -30.24 -19.36 24.43
C LYS A 374 -31.34 -19.58 25.47
N ALA A 375 -31.38 -18.74 26.50
CA ALA A 375 -32.37 -18.82 27.57
C ALA A 375 -33.78 -18.51 27.06
N THR A 376 -33.94 -17.53 26.16
CA THR A 376 -35.22 -17.20 25.54
C THR A 376 -35.73 -18.34 24.66
N VAL A 377 -34.86 -18.94 23.83
CA VAL A 377 -35.24 -20.11 23.03
C VAL A 377 -35.60 -21.30 23.92
N LEU A 378 -34.84 -21.53 25.00
CA LEU A 378 -35.15 -22.60 25.95
C LEU A 378 -36.50 -22.36 26.64
N GLU A 379 -36.81 -21.12 27.04
CA GLU A 379 -38.07 -20.81 27.72
C GLU A 379 -39.28 -20.90 26.78
N LEU A 380 -39.16 -20.40 25.54
CA LEU A 380 -40.27 -20.38 24.59
C LEU A 380 -40.48 -21.71 23.84
N ALA A 381 -39.39 -22.41 23.48
CA ALA A 381 -39.44 -23.64 22.69
C ALA A 381 -39.21 -24.92 23.50
N GLY A 382 -38.63 -24.83 24.70
CA GLY A 382 -38.18 -25.99 25.48
C GLY A 382 -36.92 -26.67 24.93
N GLU A 383 -36.32 -26.13 23.86
CA GLU A 383 -35.18 -26.69 23.14
C GLU A 383 -33.89 -25.94 23.48
N LYS A 384 -32.77 -26.67 23.50
CA LYS A 384 -31.44 -26.07 23.68
C LYS A 384 -30.79 -25.86 22.31
N ILE A 385 -30.35 -24.63 22.07
CA ILE A 385 -29.53 -24.27 20.90
C ILE A 385 -28.07 -24.12 21.29
N SER A 386 -27.17 -24.37 20.33
CA SER A 386 -25.73 -24.23 20.52
C SER A 386 -25.26 -22.83 20.13
N GLN A 387 -24.08 -22.42 20.61
CA GLN A 387 -23.43 -21.18 20.15
C GLN A 387 -23.23 -21.18 18.62
N ALA A 388 -22.92 -22.35 18.04
CA ALA A 388 -22.72 -22.48 16.61
C ALA A 388 -24.00 -22.21 15.78
N ASP A 389 -25.19 -22.36 16.38
CA ASP A 389 -26.46 -22.03 15.71
C ASP A 389 -26.67 -20.51 15.65
N ILE A 390 -26.27 -19.79 16.71
CA ILE A 390 -26.28 -18.33 16.79
C ILE A 390 -25.25 -17.75 15.79
N ASP A 391 -24.01 -18.21 15.87
CA ASP A 391 -22.90 -17.74 15.04
C ASP A 391 -23.23 -17.89 13.54
N ARG A 392 -23.81 -19.04 13.15
CA ARG A 392 -24.22 -19.30 11.76
C ARG A 392 -25.20 -18.27 11.23
N LEU A 393 -26.16 -17.80 12.04
CA LEU A 393 -27.10 -16.76 11.62
C LEU A 393 -26.43 -15.37 11.62
N LYS A 394 -25.64 -15.03 12.65
CA LYS A 394 -24.89 -13.75 12.71
C LYS A 394 -23.99 -13.58 11.47
N ASP A 395 -23.32 -14.64 11.04
CA ASP A 395 -22.44 -14.64 9.86
C ASP A 395 -23.18 -14.39 8.54
N THR A 396 -24.48 -14.68 8.45
CA THR A 396 -25.28 -14.42 7.23
C THR A 396 -25.65 -12.94 7.06
N GLY A 397 -25.58 -12.15 8.15
CA GLY A 397 -26.02 -10.75 8.21
C GLY A 397 -27.54 -10.58 8.09
N GLY A 398 -28.04 -9.39 8.43
CA GLY A 398 -29.47 -9.09 8.53
C GLY A 398 -30.08 -9.34 9.92
N PHE A 399 -29.26 -9.74 10.90
CA PHE A 399 -29.67 -10.04 12.27
C PHE A 399 -28.94 -9.17 13.30
N ASN A 400 -28.80 -7.87 13.00
CA ASN A 400 -28.15 -6.88 13.87
C ASN A 400 -28.93 -6.55 15.17
N ASN A 401 -29.99 -7.32 15.45
CA ASN A 401 -30.79 -7.25 16.66
C ASN A 401 -31.04 -8.69 17.13
N ASP A 402 -30.57 -9.03 18.33
CA ASP A 402 -30.66 -10.38 18.89
C ASP A 402 -32.12 -10.84 19.10
N TRP A 403 -33.10 -9.95 19.18
CA TRP A 403 -34.52 -10.32 19.23
C TRP A 403 -35.01 -10.91 17.90
N VAL A 404 -34.61 -10.30 16.77
CA VAL A 404 -34.95 -10.80 15.43
C VAL A 404 -34.19 -12.09 15.14
N LEU A 405 -32.94 -12.18 15.58
CA LEU A 405 -32.17 -13.42 15.53
C LEU A 405 -32.85 -14.54 16.33
N THR A 406 -33.30 -14.24 17.55
CA THR A 406 -34.01 -15.20 18.41
C THR A 406 -35.33 -15.65 17.79
N GLN A 407 -36.11 -14.71 17.25
CA GLN A 407 -37.33 -15.04 16.51
C GLN A 407 -37.02 -15.97 15.34
N LYS A 408 -35.94 -15.71 14.59
CA LYS A 408 -35.55 -16.56 13.47
C LYS A 408 -35.12 -17.97 13.90
N LEU A 409 -34.43 -18.09 15.03
CA LEU A 409 -34.08 -19.39 15.60
C LEU A 409 -35.32 -20.18 15.97
N LEU A 410 -36.32 -19.53 16.59
CA LEU A 410 -37.61 -20.14 16.91
C LEU A 410 -38.35 -20.59 15.63
N GLU A 411 -38.36 -19.76 14.58
CA GLU A 411 -38.93 -20.12 13.27
C GLU A 411 -38.23 -21.34 12.65
N ASN A 412 -36.91 -21.42 12.75
CA ASN A 412 -36.13 -22.56 12.25
C ASN A 412 -36.44 -23.86 13.01
N LEU A 413 -36.90 -23.76 14.26
CA LEU A 413 -37.44 -24.88 15.05
C LEU A 413 -38.91 -25.19 14.73
N GLY A 414 -39.53 -24.46 13.79
CA GLY A 414 -40.91 -24.64 13.37
C GLY A 414 -41.94 -23.93 14.28
N LEU A 415 -41.48 -23.01 15.14
CA LEU A 415 -42.33 -22.27 16.07
C LEU A 415 -42.43 -20.80 15.66
N ASN A 416 -43.65 -20.28 15.57
CA ASN A 416 -43.88 -18.87 15.23
C ASN A 416 -44.34 -18.11 16.48
N PHE A 417 -43.52 -17.15 16.90
CA PHE A 417 -43.84 -16.21 17.99
C PHE A 417 -43.89 -14.78 17.45
N GLU A 418 -44.77 -13.97 18.02
CA GLU A 418 -44.79 -12.53 17.75
C GLU A 418 -43.50 -11.89 18.29
N LEU A 419 -42.89 -10.95 17.55
CA LEU A 419 -41.61 -10.35 17.94
C LEU A 419 -41.68 -9.72 19.34
N GLN A 420 -42.81 -9.10 19.69
CA GLN A 420 -43.00 -8.51 21.02
C GLN A 420 -42.90 -9.55 22.15
N GLN A 421 -43.41 -10.77 21.93
CA GLN A 421 -43.32 -11.84 22.94
C GLN A 421 -41.87 -12.28 23.15
N VAL A 422 -41.10 -12.36 22.06
CA VAL A 422 -39.66 -12.67 22.13
C VAL A 422 -38.91 -11.56 22.88
N ILE A 423 -39.22 -10.29 22.59
CA ILE A 423 -38.63 -9.13 23.26
C ILE A 423 -38.92 -9.17 24.77
N ASP A 424 -40.17 -9.40 25.17
CA ASP A 424 -40.57 -9.37 26.58
C ASP A 424 -39.84 -10.43 27.41
N VAL A 425 -39.72 -11.67 26.89
CA VAL A 425 -38.98 -12.76 27.57
C VAL A 425 -37.48 -12.47 27.58
N PHE A 426 -36.92 -12.06 26.45
CA PHE A 426 -35.51 -11.73 26.33
C PHE A 426 -35.11 -10.63 27.32
N GLN A 427 -35.85 -9.52 27.35
CA GLN A 427 -35.56 -8.38 28.20
C GLN A 427 -35.65 -8.71 29.68
N ARG A 428 -36.64 -9.54 30.09
CA ARG A 428 -36.74 -10.00 31.48
C ARG A 428 -35.53 -10.84 31.90
N LEU A 429 -35.06 -11.75 31.04
CA LEU A 429 -33.89 -12.59 31.32
C LEU A 429 -32.58 -11.78 31.31
N TYR A 430 -32.48 -10.82 30.39
CA TYR A 430 -31.30 -9.97 30.23
C TYR A 430 -31.13 -8.98 31.38
N LEU A 431 -32.16 -8.21 31.73
CA LEU A 431 -32.12 -7.21 32.78
C LEU A 431 -32.23 -7.83 34.19
N GLY A 432 -32.92 -8.96 34.31
CA GLY A 432 -33.26 -9.57 35.59
C GLY A 432 -34.28 -8.75 36.37
N GLU A 433 -34.69 -9.26 37.54
CA GLU A 433 -35.66 -8.58 38.40
C GLU A 433 -34.98 -7.96 39.64
N ASN A 434 -33.78 -8.42 40.01
CA ASN A 434 -33.06 -8.00 41.23
C ASN A 434 -31.55 -7.80 41.00
N ASN A 435 -31.15 -7.17 39.89
CA ASN A 435 -29.75 -7.05 39.47
C ASN A 435 -29.04 -8.41 39.32
N ASP A 436 -29.79 -9.44 38.98
CA ASP A 436 -29.35 -10.82 38.74
C ASP A 436 -29.46 -11.21 37.26
N GLY A 437 -29.77 -10.24 36.39
CA GLY A 437 -29.86 -10.43 34.95
C GLY A 437 -28.51 -10.70 34.29
N LEU A 438 -28.58 -11.32 33.12
CA LEU A 438 -27.40 -11.70 32.33
C LEU A 438 -26.54 -10.49 31.90
N VAL A 439 -27.08 -9.27 31.90
CA VAL A 439 -26.30 -8.03 31.67
C VAL A 439 -25.13 -7.86 32.65
N THR A 440 -25.21 -8.45 33.84
CA THR A 440 -24.12 -8.37 34.84
C THR A 440 -22.88 -9.18 34.48
N ASN A 441 -22.96 -10.04 33.46
CA ASN A 441 -21.84 -10.84 32.95
C ASN A 441 -21.06 -10.13 31.83
N GLU A 442 -21.43 -8.89 31.47
CA GLU A 442 -20.73 -8.13 30.44
C GLU A 442 -19.32 -7.75 30.88
N GLU A 443 -18.34 -8.01 30.00
CA GLU A 443 -16.95 -7.70 30.26
C GLU A 443 -16.42 -6.63 29.30
N ARG A 444 -15.43 -5.87 29.75
CA ARG A 444 -14.83 -4.80 28.95
C ARG A 444 -13.76 -5.36 28.00
N LEU A 445 -13.88 -5.08 26.71
CA LEU A 445 -12.88 -5.44 25.68
C LEU A 445 -11.85 -4.33 25.43
N ILE A 446 -12.23 -3.08 25.66
CA ILE A 446 -11.37 -1.91 25.46
C ILE A 446 -10.44 -1.64 26.65
N SER A 447 -9.19 -1.30 26.36
CA SER A 447 -8.16 -1.00 27.36
C SER A 447 -8.32 0.41 27.95
N ASP A 448 -7.85 0.58 29.19
CA ASP A 448 -7.81 1.90 29.86
C ASP A 448 -7.05 2.95 29.04
N ARG A 449 -6.00 2.52 28.34
CA ARG A 449 -5.18 3.41 27.50
C ARG A 449 -5.96 3.94 26.30
N LEU A 450 -6.75 3.09 25.64
CA LEU A 450 -7.60 3.53 24.53
C LEU A 450 -8.78 4.39 25.02
N ILE A 451 -9.37 4.07 26.18
CA ILE A 451 -10.39 4.92 26.82
C ILE A 451 -9.85 6.34 27.08
N ALA A 452 -8.66 6.45 27.70
CA ALA A 452 -8.03 7.73 27.97
C ALA A 452 -7.84 8.53 26.68
N ARG A 453 -7.34 7.89 25.61
CA ARG A 453 -7.18 8.52 24.30
C ARG A 453 -8.50 9.01 23.70
N ILE A 454 -9.56 8.21 23.77
CA ILE A 454 -10.88 8.61 23.27
C ILE A 454 -11.37 9.86 24.01
N ASN A 455 -11.26 9.88 25.33
CA ASN A 455 -11.72 10.99 26.17
C ASN A 455 -10.87 12.27 26.00
N GLU A 456 -9.58 12.13 25.70
CA GLU A 456 -8.62 13.23 25.55
C GLU A 456 -8.48 13.74 24.11
N SER A 457 -9.00 13.01 23.12
CA SER A 457 -8.88 13.35 21.70
C SER A 457 -9.52 14.69 21.36
N GLN A 458 -8.73 15.60 20.78
CA GLN A 458 -9.20 16.89 20.28
C GLN A 458 -9.31 16.92 18.75
N ASN A 459 -8.44 16.18 18.07
CA ASN A 459 -8.29 16.18 16.62
C ASN A 459 -9.11 15.08 15.93
N CYS A 460 -9.69 14.13 16.69
CA CYS A 460 -10.59 13.09 16.20
C CYS A 460 -11.84 13.05 17.08
N ARG A 461 -13.02 13.08 16.47
CA ARG A 461 -14.27 12.76 17.18
C ARG A 461 -14.44 11.26 17.25
N PHE A 462 -14.85 10.77 18.40
CA PHE A 462 -15.30 9.40 18.59
C PHE A 462 -16.80 9.41 18.82
N ALA A 463 -17.48 8.42 18.29
CA ALA A 463 -18.91 8.21 18.46
C ALA A 463 -19.22 6.73 18.57
N ILE A 464 -20.28 6.39 19.28
CA ILE A 464 -20.82 5.03 19.31
C ILE A 464 -22.00 4.96 18.34
N VAL A 465 -22.02 3.92 17.51
CA VAL A 465 -23.13 3.59 16.60
C VAL A 465 -23.53 2.15 16.85
N THR A 466 -24.53 1.94 17.70
CA THR A 466 -24.89 0.63 18.24
C THR A 466 -26.32 0.21 17.89
N GLY A 467 -26.56 -1.10 17.84
CA GLY A 467 -27.89 -1.69 17.76
C GLY A 467 -28.64 -1.74 19.11
N ARG A 468 -27.99 -1.37 20.23
CA ARG A 468 -28.64 -1.32 21.55
C ARG A 468 -29.75 -0.26 21.60
N PRO A 469 -30.85 -0.52 22.34
CA PRO A 469 -31.78 0.52 22.78
C PRO A 469 -31.05 1.62 23.57
N ARG A 470 -31.60 2.84 23.56
CA ARG A 470 -30.91 4.01 24.11
C ARG A 470 -30.51 3.86 25.58
N ASN A 471 -31.38 3.29 26.40
CA ASN A 471 -31.11 3.12 27.83
C ASN A 471 -29.94 2.15 28.08
N GLU A 472 -29.89 1.03 27.35
CA GLU A 472 -28.81 0.04 27.42
C GLU A 472 -27.49 0.61 26.90
N ALA A 473 -27.56 1.39 25.83
CA ALA A 473 -26.41 2.06 25.23
C ALA A 473 -25.80 3.12 26.18
N ILE A 474 -26.63 3.88 26.90
CA ILE A 474 -26.17 4.84 27.92
C ILE A 474 -25.50 4.10 29.08
N ALA A 475 -26.06 2.97 29.53
CA ALA A 475 -25.48 2.16 30.59
C ALA A 475 -24.11 1.59 30.20
N GLY A 476 -23.99 1.04 28.98
CA GLY A 476 -22.71 0.56 28.45
C GLY A 476 -21.66 1.67 28.33
N GLN A 477 -22.05 2.86 27.85
CA GLN A 477 -21.17 4.02 27.81
C GLN A 477 -20.65 4.41 29.21
N GLN A 478 -21.51 4.37 30.23
CA GLN A 478 -21.16 4.66 31.62
C GLN A 478 -20.21 3.60 32.21
N MET A 479 -20.47 2.32 31.95
CA MET A 479 -19.60 1.20 32.34
C MET A 479 -18.16 1.38 31.81
N LEU A 480 -18.03 1.87 30.58
CA LEU A 480 -16.74 2.10 29.93
C LEU A 480 -16.06 3.42 30.33
N ASN A 481 -16.74 4.27 31.11
CA ASN A 481 -16.28 5.62 31.46
C ASN A 481 -15.92 6.49 30.25
N LEU A 482 -16.74 6.42 29.19
CA LEU A 482 -16.56 7.21 27.97
C LEU A 482 -17.41 8.48 28.02
N GLN A 483 -16.80 9.61 28.40
CA GLN A 483 -17.54 10.80 28.81
C GLN A 483 -17.73 11.86 27.71
N ARG A 484 -17.13 11.67 26.52
CA ARG A 484 -17.06 12.69 25.46
C ARG A 484 -17.27 12.14 24.05
N LEU A 485 -18.29 11.31 23.87
CA LEU A 485 -18.68 10.80 22.56
C LEU A 485 -20.18 11.01 22.32
N ASP A 486 -20.51 11.20 21.05
CA ASP A 486 -21.91 11.10 20.62
C ASP A 486 -22.33 9.63 20.60
N LEU A 487 -23.61 9.40 20.89
CA LEU A 487 -24.22 8.09 20.91
C LEU A 487 -25.39 8.07 19.92
N ILE A 488 -25.32 7.17 18.95
CA ILE A 488 -26.42 6.80 18.06
C ILE A 488 -26.83 5.37 18.43
N SER A 489 -28.01 5.26 19.03
CA SER A 489 -28.65 3.99 19.41
C SER A 489 -29.68 3.56 18.37
N LEU A 490 -30.31 2.40 18.60
CA LEU A 490 -31.43 1.92 17.79
C LEU A 490 -32.58 2.93 17.70
N ASP A 491 -32.82 3.66 18.79
CA ASP A 491 -33.91 4.64 18.90
C ASP A 491 -33.62 5.94 18.15
N ASP A 492 -32.37 6.16 17.71
CA ASP A 492 -31.93 7.38 17.04
C ASP A 492 -32.00 7.28 15.50
N VAL A 493 -32.39 6.13 14.95
CA VAL A 493 -32.42 5.87 13.50
C VAL A 493 -33.75 5.28 13.05
N GLU A 494 -34.18 5.62 11.84
CA GLU A 494 -35.35 4.97 11.23
C GLU A 494 -35.00 3.58 10.68
N LYS A 495 -33.77 3.45 10.15
CA LYS A 495 -33.25 2.20 9.62
C LYS A 495 -31.91 1.87 10.31
N PRO A 496 -31.85 0.81 11.12
CA PRO A 496 -30.60 0.37 11.72
C PRO A 496 -29.64 -0.24 10.70
N LYS A 497 -28.40 -0.52 11.14
CA LYS A 497 -27.40 -1.26 10.35
C LYS A 497 -28.03 -2.54 9.79
N PRO A 498 -27.84 -2.87 8.49
CA PRO A 498 -26.78 -2.41 7.58
C PRO A 498 -27.00 -1.05 6.90
N SER A 499 -28.08 -0.33 7.21
CA SER A 499 -28.25 1.05 6.75
C SER A 499 -27.12 1.95 7.28
N PRO A 500 -26.55 2.85 6.45
CA PRO A 500 -25.51 3.80 6.88
C PRO A 500 -26.07 5.00 7.68
N GLU A 501 -27.37 5.06 7.94
CA GLU A 501 -28.05 6.26 8.48
C GLU A 501 -27.38 6.81 9.74
N GLY A 502 -27.07 5.95 10.73
CA GLY A 502 -26.43 6.38 11.97
C GLY A 502 -25.06 7.01 11.75
N ILE A 503 -24.23 6.39 10.89
CA ILE A 503 -22.92 6.91 10.51
C ILE A 503 -23.07 8.23 9.75
N GLN A 504 -24.01 8.31 8.80
CA GLN A 504 -24.26 9.52 8.00
C GLN A 504 -24.75 10.71 8.83
N LYS A 505 -25.57 10.47 9.87
CA LYS A 505 -25.96 11.53 10.82
C LYS A 505 -24.72 12.15 11.48
N LEU A 506 -23.76 11.34 11.89
CA LEU A 506 -22.50 11.79 12.47
C LEU A 506 -21.58 12.43 11.43
N GLN A 507 -21.50 11.89 10.21
CA GLN A 507 -20.73 12.48 9.12
C GLN A 507 -21.24 13.88 8.75
N ASN A 508 -22.56 14.07 8.69
CA ASN A 508 -23.19 15.36 8.44
C ASN A 508 -22.94 16.37 9.56
N LYS A 509 -22.83 15.88 10.81
CA LYS A 509 -22.53 16.70 11.98
C LYS A 509 -21.05 17.11 12.07
N TYR A 510 -20.14 16.22 11.65
CA TYR A 510 -18.70 16.40 11.85
C TYR A 510 -17.90 16.40 10.56
N SER A 511 -17.79 15.26 9.89
CA SER A 511 -16.98 15.09 8.69
C SER A 511 -17.27 13.75 8.03
N SER A 512 -17.21 13.73 6.70
CA SER A 512 -17.26 12.47 5.93
C SER A 512 -15.97 11.66 6.03
N PHE A 513 -14.87 12.25 6.51
CA PHE A 513 -13.60 11.54 6.72
C PHE A 513 -13.68 10.67 7.96
N SER A 514 -14.24 9.48 7.78
CA SER A 514 -14.67 8.65 8.88
C SER A 514 -14.25 7.19 8.74
N TRP A 515 -14.09 6.54 9.90
CA TRP A 515 -13.92 5.10 10.05
C TRP A 515 -15.11 4.51 10.80
N MET A 516 -15.38 3.23 10.58
CA MET A 516 -16.34 2.45 11.36
C MET A 516 -15.66 1.16 11.81
N CYS A 517 -15.62 0.95 13.13
CA CYS A 517 -15.14 -0.27 13.76
C CYS A 517 -16.34 -1.11 14.20
N GLY A 518 -16.43 -2.35 13.73
CA GLY A 518 -17.57 -3.23 13.98
C GLY A 518 -17.16 -4.70 14.00
N ASP A 519 -17.95 -5.54 14.66
CA ASP A 519 -17.66 -6.95 14.84
C ASP A 519 -18.48 -7.85 13.90
N ASN A 520 -19.44 -7.30 13.16
CA ASN A 520 -20.37 -8.10 12.34
C ASN A 520 -20.48 -7.61 10.86
N PRO A 521 -21.03 -8.44 9.96
CA PRO A 521 -21.21 -8.08 8.54
C PRO A 521 -22.05 -6.82 8.29
N ASP A 522 -23.02 -6.50 9.15
CA ASP A 522 -23.92 -5.36 8.93
C ASP A 522 -23.22 -4.03 9.26
N ASP A 523 -22.28 -4.02 10.21
CA ASP A 523 -21.34 -2.92 10.42
C ASP A 523 -20.52 -2.63 9.17
N MET A 524 -19.95 -3.69 8.58
CA MET A 524 -19.11 -3.54 7.38
C MET A 524 -19.92 -3.01 6.20
N LYS A 525 -21.15 -3.49 6.00
CA LYS A 525 -22.05 -2.97 4.97
C LYS A 525 -22.40 -1.49 5.21
N ALA A 526 -22.71 -1.10 6.45
CA ALA A 526 -22.98 0.29 6.81
C ALA A 526 -21.75 1.20 6.61
N ALA A 527 -20.55 0.71 6.97
CA ALA A 527 -19.28 1.39 6.74
C ALA A 527 -19.04 1.66 5.25
N ASN A 528 -19.19 0.65 4.40
CA ASN A 528 -19.03 0.79 2.95
C ASN A 528 -20.09 1.72 2.33
N ALA A 529 -21.36 1.59 2.73
CA ALA A 529 -22.43 2.45 2.23
C ALA A 529 -22.29 3.93 2.66
N SER A 530 -21.56 4.20 3.74
CA SER A 530 -21.17 5.54 4.19
C SER A 530 -19.81 6.00 3.67
N ASN A 531 -19.11 5.18 2.85
CA ASN A 531 -17.75 5.43 2.37
C ASN A 531 -16.74 5.67 3.52
N SER A 532 -16.95 4.99 4.65
CA SER A 532 -16.04 4.98 5.79
C SER A 532 -14.97 3.90 5.59
N LEU A 533 -13.80 4.05 6.20
CA LEU A 533 -12.85 2.94 6.32
C LEU A 533 -13.44 1.90 7.27
N ALA A 534 -13.61 0.67 6.78
CA ALA A 534 -14.29 -0.42 7.48
C ALA A 534 -13.27 -1.28 8.24
N VAL A 535 -13.27 -1.20 9.57
CA VAL A 535 -12.39 -1.98 10.45
C VAL A 535 -13.20 -3.08 11.13
N GLY A 536 -13.02 -4.32 10.70
CA GLY A 536 -13.58 -5.48 11.38
C GLY A 536 -12.84 -5.77 12.69
N ILE A 537 -13.54 -6.22 13.71
CA ILE A 537 -12.98 -6.59 15.02
C ILE A 537 -13.34 -8.04 15.33
N GLY A 538 -12.33 -8.87 15.63
CA GLY A 538 -12.52 -10.27 16.01
C GLY A 538 -12.10 -11.25 14.91
N GLU A 539 -11.34 -12.30 15.29
CA GLU A 539 -10.80 -13.27 14.33
C GLU A 539 -11.80 -14.38 13.95
N ARG A 540 -12.77 -14.69 14.83
CA ARG A 540 -13.65 -15.86 14.67
C ARG A 540 -14.49 -15.80 13.39
N ASN A 541 -14.92 -14.61 13.00
CA ASN A 541 -15.76 -14.35 11.83
C ASN A 541 -15.04 -13.50 10.76
N ALA A 542 -13.71 -13.43 10.78
CA ALA A 542 -12.93 -12.57 9.88
C ALA A 542 -13.27 -12.77 8.39
N ALA A 543 -13.53 -14.01 7.97
CA ALA A 543 -13.93 -14.31 6.60
C ALA A 543 -15.26 -13.64 6.20
N ALA A 544 -16.26 -13.68 7.09
CA ALA A 544 -17.56 -13.04 6.87
C ALA A 544 -17.42 -11.51 6.85
N LEU A 545 -16.56 -10.94 7.70
CA LEU A 545 -16.27 -9.50 7.72
C LEU A 545 -15.61 -9.03 6.42
N TYR A 546 -14.60 -9.75 5.92
CA TYR A 546 -14.00 -9.44 4.63
C TYR A 546 -15.00 -9.58 3.47
N GLN A 547 -15.83 -10.62 3.48
CA GLN A 547 -16.88 -10.81 2.48
C GLN A 547 -17.92 -9.67 2.50
N ALA A 548 -18.22 -9.13 3.68
CA ALA A 548 -19.09 -7.97 3.87
C ALA A 548 -18.41 -6.62 3.57
N GLY A 549 -17.14 -6.64 3.21
CA GLY A 549 -16.39 -5.47 2.76
C GLY A 549 -15.54 -4.79 3.84
N ALA A 550 -15.06 -5.50 4.86
CA ALA A 550 -14.00 -4.97 5.73
C ALA A 550 -12.76 -4.55 4.90
N ASP A 551 -12.11 -3.44 5.25
CA ASP A 551 -10.79 -3.09 4.70
C ASP A 551 -9.68 -3.90 5.38
N ILE A 552 -9.90 -4.24 6.64
CA ILE A 552 -9.01 -4.98 7.52
C ILE A 552 -9.84 -5.59 8.65
N VAL A 553 -9.39 -6.72 9.18
CA VAL A 553 -9.92 -7.31 10.42
C VAL A 553 -8.79 -7.35 11.44
N LEU A 554 -9.00 -6.69 12.58
CA LEU A 554 -8.07 -6.68 13.71
C LEU A 554 -8.48 -7.74 14.73
N LYS A 555 -7.51 -8.25 15.50
CA LYS A 555 -7.81 -9.26 16.52
C LYS A 555 -8.69 -8.72 17.63
N ASN A 556 -8.46 -7.46 18.01
CA ASN A 556 -9.25 -6.73 18.99
C ASN A 556 -9.10 -5.22 18.78
N ILE A 557 -10.02 -4.43 19.35
CA ILE A 557 -10.06 -2.97 19.17
C ILE A 557 -8.80 -2.24 19.67
N ASN A 558 -8.03 -2.82 20.60
CA ASN A 558 -6.86 -2.17 21.17
C ASN A 558 -5.69 -2.05 20.19
N GLU A 559 -5.68 -2.81 19.10
CA GLU A 559 -4.69 -2.61 18.02
C GLU A 559 -4.81 -1.22 17.35
N LEU A 560 -6.01 -0.63 17.37
CA LEU A 560 -6.26 0.72 16.85
C LEU A 560 -5.45 1.79 17.59
N GLU A 561 -5.03 1.50 18.83
CA GLU A 561 -4.27 2.45 19.64
C GLU A 561 -2.98 2.89 18.95
N ALA A 562 -2.30 1.97 18.26
CA ALA A 562 -1.05 2.25 17.55
C ALA A 562 -1.26 3.22 16.37
N TRP A 563 -2.44 3.21 15.74
CA TRP A 563 -2.77 4.06 14.61
C TRP A 563 -3.08 5.50 15.06
N LEU A 564 -3.57 5.66 16.29
CA LEU A 564 -3.91 6.97 16.86
C LEU A 564 -2.70 7.71 17.46
N CYS A 565 -1.57 7.02 17.70
CA CYS A 565 -0.36 7.58 18.33
C CYS A 565 0.28 8.73 17.57
N GLN A 566 -0.03 8.89 16.28
CA GLN A 566 0.65 9.82 15.38
C GLN A 566 0.07 11.24 15.43
N ARG A 567 -0.96 11.50 16.25
CA ARG A 567 -1.65 12.81 16.34
C ARG A 567 -1.14 13.77 17.42
N SER A 568 0.08 13.56 17.95
CA SER A 568 0.63 14.34 19.07
C SER A 568 0.84 15.81 18.74
#